data_AF-A0A662LB85-F1
#
_entry.id   AF-A0A662LB85-F1
#
_cell.length_a   1.000
_cell.length_b   1.000
_cell.length_c   1.000
_cell.angle_alpha   90.00
_cell.angle_beta   90.00
_cell.angle_gamma   90.00
#
_symmetry.space_group_name_H-M   'P 1'
#
loop_
_entity.id
_entity.type
_entity.pdbx_description
1 polymer ?
#
loop_
_entity_poly.entity_id
_entity_poly.type
_entity_poly.pdbx_seq_one_letter_code
_entity_poly.pdbx_strand_id
1 'polypeptide(L)' 'MSLPKVGEKDVTRAIVEGFAKQFSEYVESDCIIVGAGPAGLMAGKELAEKGKKNLEIKF' A
#
# COMPACT_ATOMS: atom_id res chain seq x y z
N MET A 1 -13.53 12.06 -25.22
CA MET A 1 -12.97 12.27 -23.86
C MET A 1 -11.47 12.14 -23.95
N SER A 2 -10.72 13.24 -23.95
CA SER A 2 -9.25 13.23 -24.06
C SER A 2 -8.62 13.21 -22.67
N LEU A 3 -7.69 12.30 -22.43
CA LEU A 3 -6.90 12.28 -21.20
C LEU A 3 -6.15 13.62 -21.04
N PRO A 4 -6.07 14.18 -19.82
CA PRO A 4 -5.30 15.40 -19.58
C PRO A 4 -3.82 15.16 -19.92
N LYS A 5 -3.16 16.17 -20.52
CA LYS A 5 -1.72 16.13 -20.76
C LYS A 5 -0.97 16.23 -19.42
N VAL A 6 -0.61 15.09 -18.86
CA VAL A 6 0.28 14.96 -17.70
C VAL A 6 1.71 14.71 -18.20
N GLY A 7 2.69 15.41 -17.62
CA GLY A 7 4.10 15.17 -17.93
C GLY A 7 4.65 13.97 -17.17
N GLU A 8 5.68 13.32 -17.70
CA GLU A 8 6.37 12.20 -17.04
C GLU A 8 6.82 12.57 -15.62
N LYS A 9 7.35 13.79 -15.44
CA LYS A 9 7.75 14.34 -14.14
C LYS A 9 6.61 14.38 -13.11
N ASP A 10 5.39 14.61 -13.56
CA ASP A 10 4.22 14.74 -12.69
C ASP A 10 3.77 13.34 -12.22
N VAL A 11 3.85 12.34 -13.11
CA VAL A 11 3.63 10.92 -12.77
C VAL A 11 4.68 10.43 -11.77
N THR A 12 5.97 10.66 -12.04
CA THR A 12 7.05 10.25 -11.14
C THR A 12 6.88 10.89 -9.76
N ARG A 13 6.57 12.19 -9.71
CA ARG A 13 6.33 12.89 -8.46
C ARG A 13 5.18 12.27 -7.68
N ALA A 14 4.05 12.01 -8.34
CA ALA A 14 2.88 11.42 -7.70
C ALA A 14 3.16 10.01 -7.13
N ILE A 15 3.93 9.18 -7.86
CA ILE A 15 4.32 7.84 -7.39
C ILE A 15 5.20 7.95 -6.14
N VAL A 16 6.23 8.81 -6.17
CA VAL A 16 7.17 8.96 -5.06
C VAL A 16 6.48 9.53 -3.83
N GLU A 17 5.68 10.59 -3.99
CA GLU A 17 4.94 11.21 -2.89
C GLU A 17 3.91 10.24 -2.29
N GLY A 18 3.18 9.51 -3.14
CA GLY A 18 2.22 8.49 -2.71
C GLY A 18 2.90 7.38 -1.91
N PHE A 19 3.99 6.83 -2.43
CA PHE A 19 4.75 5.78 -1.74
C PHE A 19 5.36 6.27 -0.44
N ALA A 20 5.97 7.46 -0.40
CA ALA A 20 6.57 8.01 0.80
C ALA A 20 5.53 8.22 1.92
N LYS A 21 4.34 8.68 1.56
CA LYS A 21 3.21 8.81 2.49
C LYS A 21 2.80 7.44 3.04
N GLN A 22 2.55 6.47 2.17
CA GLN A 22 2.18 5.11 2.58
C GLN A 22 3.27 4.48 3.47
N PHE A 23 4.54 4.64 3.09
CA PHE A 23 5.68 4.14 3.85
C PHE A 23 5.70 4.74 5.25
N SER A 24 5.56 6.06 5.38
CA SER A 24 5.48 6.72 6.69
C SER A 24 4.30 6.25 7.52
N GLU A 25 3.15 6.00 6.91
CA GLU A 25 2.00 5.44 7.62
C GLU A 25 2.34 4.03 8.14
N TYR A 26 2.84 3.12 7.31
CA TYR A 26 3.06 1.73 7.72
C TYR A 26 4.22 1.50 8.71
N VAL A 27 5.06 2.50 9.02
CA VAL A 27 6.04 2.42 10.12
C VAL A 27 5.35 2.06 11.45
N GLU A 28 4.13 2.53 11.65
CA GLU A 28 3.27 2.13 12.76
C GLU A 28 2.15 1.21 12.26
N SER A 29 2.39 -0.09 12.29
CA SER A 29 1.38 -1.12 11.94
C SER A 29 1.06 -1.98 13.16
N ASP A 30 -0.21 -2.39 13.31
CA ASP A 30 -0.63 -3.31 14.37
C ASP A 30 -0.08 -4.73 14.13
N CYS A 31 0.09 -5.11 12.86
CA CYS A 31 0.56 -6.42 12.44
C CYS A 31 1.29 -6.36 11.10
N ILE A 32 2.36 -7.14 10.94
CA ILE A 32 3.07 -7.32 9.67
C ILE A 32 2.86 -8.76 9.20
N ILE A 33 2.36 -8.92 7.98
CA ILE A 33 2.14 -10.21 7.32
C ILE A 33 3.29 -10.45 6.36
N VAL A 34 4.04 -11.53 6.59
CA VAL A 34 5.14 -11.94 5.72
C VAL A 34 4.63 -12.97 4.71
N GLY A 35 4.56 -12.56 3.44
CA GLY A 35 4.10 -13.36 2.31
C GLY A 35 2.69 -13.02 1.84
N ALA A 36 2.59 -12.42 0.65
CA ALA A 36 1.32 -12.09 -0.01
C ALA A 36 0.74 -13.27 -0.82
N GLY A 37 0.74 -14.47 -0.22
CA GLY A 37 0.07 -15.66 -0.77
C GLY A 37 -1.42 -15.68 -0.40
N PRO A 38 -2.20 -16.70 -0.82
CA PRO A 38 -3.63 -16.79 -0.51
C PRO A 38 -3.94 -16.70 0.99
N ALA A 39 -3.15 -17.39 1.82
CA ALA A 39 -3.30 -17.35 3.27
C ALA A 39 -2.98 -15.95 3.85
N GLY A 40 -1.92 -15.30 3.35
CA GLY A 40 -1.53 -13.96 3.77
C GLY A 40 -2.59 -12.91 3.42
N LEU A 41 -3.11 -12.95 2.19
CA LEU A 41 -4.17 -12.06 1.73
C LEU A 41 -5.49 -12.26 2.50
N MET A 42 -5.84 -13.52 2.82
CA MET A 42 -7.02 -13.80 3.64
C MET A 42 -6.87 -13.28 5.06
N ALA A 43 -5.71 -13.50 5.70
CA ALA A 43 -5.40 -12.93 7.00
C ALA A 43 -5.42 -11.39 6.95
N GLY A 44 -4.89 -10.81 5.87
CA GLY A 44 -4.85 -9.37 5.68
C GLY A 44 -6.24 -8.75 5.59
N LYS A 45 -7.13 -9.38 4.82
CA LYS A 45 -8.54 -8.98 4.70
C LYS A 45 -9.25 -9.03 6.06
N GLU A 46 -9.12 -10.11 6.81
CA GLU A 46 -9.79 -10.25 8.11
C GLU A 46 -9.30 -9.24 9.16
N LEU A 47 -7.99 -8.92 9.14
CA LEU A 47 -7.42 -7.92 10.03
C LEU A 47 -7.93 -6.51 9.69
N ALA A 48 -7.98 -6.17 8.40
CA ALA A 48 -8.52 -4.89 7.94
C ALA A 48 -10.01 -4.73 8.28
N GLU A 49 -10.83 -5.78 8.14
CA GLU A 49 -12.25 -5.79 8.54
C GLU A 49 -12.46 -5.55 10.04
N LYS A 50 -11.48 -5.93 10.87
CA LYS A 50 -11.46 -5.67 12.32
C LYS A 50 -10.87 -4.29 12.67
N GLY A 51 -10.62 -3.44 11.68
CA GLY A 51 -10.05 -2.11 11.85
C GLY A 51 -8.57 -2.12 12.25
N LYS A 52 -7.85 -3.23 12.01
CA LYS A 52 -6.42 -3.32 12.29
C LYS A 52 -5.63 -2.85 11.08
N LYS A 53 -4.61 -2.04 11.35
CA LYS A 53 -3.68 -1.59 10.33
C LYS A 53 -2.61 -2.65 10.14
N ASN A 54 -2.59 -3.24 8.97
CA ASN A 54 -1.66 -4.30 8.59
C ASN A 54 -0.82 -3.92 7.38
N LEU A 55 0.41 -4.41 7.35
CA LEU A 55 1.32 -4.30 6.20
C LEU A 55 1.63 -5.71 5.69
N GLU A 56 1.46 -5.93 4.38
CA GLU A 56 1.87 -7.17 3.72
C GLU A 56 3.22 -6.95 3.00
N ILE A 57 4.21 -7.80 3.29
CA ILE A 57 5.52 -7.76 2.64
C ILE A 57 5.71 -9.08 1.89
N LYS A 58 5.99 -8.98 0.60
CA LYS A 58 6.40 -10.10 -0.24
C LYS A 58 7.91 -9.98 -0.50
N PHE A 59 8.66 -10.96 -0.04
CA PHE A 59 10.07 -11.14 -0.41
C PHE A 59 10.20 -11.70 -1.83
#